data_AF-A0A1H1LD10-F1
#
_entry.id   AF-A0A1H1LD10-F1
#
_cell.length_a   1.000
_cell.length_b   1.000
_cell.length_c   1.000
_cell.angle_alpha   90.00
_cell.angle_beta   90.00
_cell.angle_gamma   90.00
#
_symmetry.space_group_name_H-M   'P 1'
#
loop_
_entity.id
_entity.type
_entity.pdbx_description
1 polymer ?
#
loop_
_entity_poly.entity_id
_entity_poly.type
_entity_poly.pdbx_seq_one_letter_code
_entity_poly.pdbx_strand_id
1 'polypeptide(L)' 'MTKKKKNIILIIPAFLIMGAAIGLQTKGVIKQTLIGLVVGVIIYFFLKYRNKKLNN' A
#
# COMPACT_ATOMS: atom_id res chain seq x y z
N MET A 1 19.62 -19.28 -4.79
CA MET A 1 18.28 -18.68 -4.56
C MET A 1 18.22 -17.32 -5.23
N THR A 2 17.48 -17.20 -6.33
CA THR A 2 17.35 -15.97 -7.13
C THR A 2 16.78 -14.85 -6.27
N LYS A 3 17.53 -13.76 -6.06
CA LYS A 3 17.07 -12.60 -5.28
C LYS A 3 15.80 -12.04 -5.92
N LYS A 4 14.64 -12.37 -5.36
CA LYS A 4 13.34 -11.83 -5.79
C LYS A 4 13.37 -10.31 -5.62
N LYS A 5 13.26 -9.56 -6.72
CA LYS A 5 13.20 -8.09 -6.70
C LYS A 5 11.95 -7.68 -5.93
N LYS A 6 12.08 -7.34 -4.65
CA LYS A 6 10.95 -6.99 -3.78
C LYS A 6 10.40 -5.64 -4.25
N ASN A 7 9.34 -5.68 -5.06
CA ASN A 7 8.71 -4.50 -5.63
C ASN A 7 7.73 -3.88 -4.61
N ILE A 8 8.26 -3.47 -3.45
CA ILE A 8 7.50 -2.97 -2.28
C ILE A 8 6.66 -1.74 -2.64
N ILE A 9 7.03 -1.04 -3.72
CA ILE A 9 6.26 0.06 -4.32
C ILE A 9 4.84 -0.37 -4.72
N LEU A 10 4.60 -1.64 -5.09
CA LEU A 10 3.27 -2.16 -5.46
C LEU A 10 2.25 -2.12 -4.31
N ILE A 11 2.69 -1.90 -3.07
CA ILE A 11 1.80 -1.78 -1.92
C ILE A 11 0.86 -0.56 -2.08
N ILE A 12 1.36 0.54 -2.65
CA ILE A 12 0.60 1.79 -2.82
C ILE A 12 -0.57 1.59 -3.80
N PRO A 13 -0.38 1.09 -5.05
CA PRO A 13 -1.49 0.84 -5.95
C PRO A 13 -2.45 -0.24 -5.43
N ALA A 14 -1.96 -1.23 -4.66
CA ALA A 14 -2.83 -2.23 -4.04
C ALA A 14 -3.81 -1.59 -3.04
N PHE A 15 -3.33 -0.73 -2.15
CA PHE A 15 -4.19 -0.03 -1.17
C PHE A 15 -5.12 1.01 -1.80
N LEU A 16 -4.71 1.63 -2.91
CA LEU A 16 -5.58 2.49 -3.72
C LEU A 16 -6.76 1.71 -4.30
N ILE A 17 -6.51 0.55 -4.93
CA ILE A 17 -7.56 -0.31 -5.48
C ILE A 17 -8.48 -0.83 -4.37
N MET A 18 -7.92 -1.19 -3.21
CA MET A 18 -8.70 -1.61 -2.04
C MET A 18 -9.64 -0.49 -1.55
N GLY A 19 -9.11 0.74 -1.43
CA GLY A 19 -9.89 1.92 -1.02
C GLY A 19 -10.99 2.26 -2.02
N ALA A 20 -10.71 2.15 -3.32
CA ALA A 20 -11.71 2.35 -4.36
C ALA A 20 -12.80 1.27 -4.33
N ALA A 21 -12.45 -0.01 -4.14
CA ALA A 21 -13.41 -1.11 -4.05
C ALA A 21 -14.36 -0.97 -2.84
N ILE A 22 -13.81 -0.64 -1.67
CA ILE A 22 -14.61 -0.35 -0.46
C ILE A 22 -15.45 0.92 -0.67
N GLY A 23 -14.89 1.92 -1.34
CA GLY A 23 -15.60 3.14 -1.71
C GLY A 23 -16.77 2.91 -2.66
N LEU A 24 -16.65 1.93 -3.57
CA LEU A 24 -17.73 1.50 -4.46
C LEU A 24 -18.85 0.85 -3.64
N GLN A 25 -18.50 -0.02 -2.70
CA GLN A 25 -19.45 -0.69 -1.82
C GLN A 25 -20.19 0.28 -0.90
N THR A 26 -19.50 1.30 -0.39
CA THR A 26 -20.04 2.27 0.58
C THR A 26 -20.64 3.52 -0.06
N LYS A 27 -20.72 3.57 -1.41
CA LYS A 27 -21.15 4.75 -2.20
C LYS A 27 -20.35 6.03 -1.92
N GLY A 28 -19.12 5.88 -1.39
CA GLY A 28 -18.23 6.95 -0.96
C GLY A 28 -16.86 6.89 -1.64
N VAL A 29 -16.79 6.62 -2.95
CA VAL A 29 -15.53 6.29 -3.66
C VAL A 29 -14.37 7.24 -3.36
N ILE A 30 -14.60 8.56 -3.39
CA ILE A 30 -13.54 9.56 -3.22
C ILE A 30 -12.93 9.53 -1.81
N LYS A 31 -13.77 9.52 -0.76
CA LYS A 31 -13.31 9.55 0.63
C LYS A 31 -12.55 8.27 0.97
N GLN A 32 -13.04 7.11 0.52
CA GLN A 32 -12.47 5.80 0.83
C GLN A 32 -11.18 5.54 0.04
N THR A 33 -11.08 6.06 -1.18
CA THR A 33 -9.84 6.01 -1.98
C THR A 33 -8.74 6.89 -1.35
N LEU A 34 -9.08 8.08 -0.86
CA LEU A 34 -8.16 8.95 -0.11
C LEU A 34 -7.62 8.27 1.15
N ILE A 35 -8.50 7.61 1.92
CA ILE A 35 -8.11 6.84 3.10
C ILE A 35 -7.18 5.68 2.69
N GLY A 36 -7.52 4.93 1.63
CA GLY A 36 -6.68 3.87 1.09
C GLY A 36 -5.28 4.36 0.67
N LEU A 37 -5.19 5.54 0.05
CA LEU A 37 -3.91 6.15 -0.32
C LEU A 37 -3.07 6.52 0.91
N VAL A 38 -3.66 7.15 1.93
CA VAL A 38 -2.96 7.50 3.18
C VAL A 38 -2.42 6.25 3.87
N VAL A 39 -3.26 5.21 4.02
CA VAL A 39 -2.88 3.94 4.64
C VAL A 39 -1.77 3.25 3.83
N GLY A 40 -1.88 3.24 2.49
CA GLY A 40 -0.87 2.67 1.61
C GLY A 40 0.50 3.34 1.74
N VAL A 41 0.54 4.67 1.88
CA VAL A 41 1.78 5.43 2.10
C VAL A 41 2.40 5.10 3.46
N ILE A 42 1.60 5.04 4.53
CA ILE A 42 2.07 4.68 5.88
C ILE A 42 2.71 3.28 5.88
N ILE A 43 2.01 2.31 5.29
CA ILE A 43 2.47 0.92 5.21
C ILE A 43 3.74 0.81 4.36
N TYR A 44 3.82 1.54 3.24
CA TYR A 44 5.04 1.61 2.43
C TYR A 44 6.25 2.09 3.24
N PHE A 45 6.10 3.17 4.01
CA PHE A 45 7.16 3.67 4.88
C PHE A 45 7.58 2.64 5.93
N PHE A 46 6.61 1.98 6.57
CA PHE A 46 6.88 0.96 7.56
C PHE A 46 7.64 -0.25 6.98
N LEU A 47 7.22 -0.75 5.82
CA LEU A 47 7.90 -1.83 5.11
C LEU A 47 9.29 -1.41 4.63
N LYS A 48 9.45 -0.18 4.12
CA LYS A 48 10.76 0.35 3.71
C LYS A 48 11.73 0.39 4.89
N TYR A 49 11.27 0.86 6.06
CA TYR A 49 12.06 0.90 7.28
C TYR A 49 12.46 -0.51 7.76
N ARG A 50 11.50 -1.44 7.84
CA ARG A 50 11.73 -2.83 8.25
C ARG A 50 12.68 -3.56 7.30
N ASN A 51 12.51 -3.38 5.99
CA ASN A 51 13.32 -4.07 4.99
C ASN A 51 14.76 -3.52 4.94
N LYS A 52 15.00 -2.27 5.38
CA LYS A 52 16.35 -1.73 5.61
C LYS A 52 17.04 -2.35 6.84
N LYS A 53 16.29 -2.59 7.93
CA LYS A 53 16.79 -3.25 9.15
C LYS A 53 17.11 -4.74 8.95
N LEU A 54 16.40 -5.42 8.07
CA LEU A 54 16.59 -6.86 7.78
C LEU A 54 17.74 -7.16 6.81
N ASN A 55 18.23 -6.16 6.08
CA ASN A 55 19.34 -6.29 5.12
C ASN A 55 20.64 -5.68 5.66
N ASN A 56 20.68 -5.40 6.97
CA ASN A 56 21.83 -4.91 7.72
C ASN A 56 22.05 -5.84 8.92
#